data_AF-A0A956AAA3-F1
#
_entry.id   AF-A0A956AAA3-F1
#
_cell.length_a   1.000
_cell.length_b   1.000
_cell.length_c   1.000
_cell.angle_alpha   90.00
_cell.angle_beta   90.00
_cell.angle_gamma   90.00
#
_symmetry.space_group_name_H-M   'P 1'
#
loop_
_entity.id
_entity.type
_entity.pdbx_description
1 polymer ?
#
loop_
_entity_poly.entity_id
_entity_poly.type
_entity_poly.pdbx_seq_one_letter_code
_entity_poly.pdbx_strand_id
1 'polypeptide(L)'
;MIEYQTIEELEEHIQFVRQKIQQIAKDVIAVFREDFPQFIEREVRQIFLSDGDFARSLDDDKLKQLKDRIKVLGESAAQTVLAKLEDQALWFAGGIPDDDPKDLSANTRLWAIVDEIGQPVRELLKQFGYSGSAEIGYKSPRRFVSGKYLPSLAEAYWRWIGELKEAQSRVDTIRAEDESKALLERWNSF
;
A
#
# COMPACT_ATOMS: atom_id res chain seq x y z
N MET A 1 -16.70 -0.31 23.86
CA MET A 1 -15.70 -1.37 24.11
C MET A 1 -16.47 -2.68 24.15
N ILE A 2 -16.13 -3.63 23.28
CA ILE A 2 -16.63 -5.00 23.41
C ILE A 2 -15.68 -5.66 24.43
N GLU A 3 -16.22 -6.08 25.58
CA GLU A 3 -15.47 -6.87 26.56
C GLU A 3 -15.47 -8.32 26.08
N TYR A 4 -14.33 -8.77 25.55
CA TYR A 4 -14.10 -10.19 25.28
C TYR A 4 -13.77 -10.88 26.60
N GLN A 5 -14.46 -11.98 26.89
CA GLN A 5 -14.39 -12.69 28.17
C GLN A 5 -13.44 -13.90 28.10
N THR A 6 -13.12 -14.41 26.91
CA THR A 6 -12.24 -15.59 26.74
C THR A 6 -11.17 -15.42 25.65
N ILE A 7 -10.12 -16.25 25.70
CA ILE A 7 -9.09 -16.32 24.63
C ILE A 7 -9.74 -16.74 23.30
N GLU A 8 -10.67 -17.68 23.33
CA GLU A 8 -11.38 -18.17 22.13
C GLU A 8 -12.11 -17.03 21.41
N GLU A 9 -12.86 -16.20 22.16
CA GLU A 9 -13.55 -15.03 21.60
C GLU A 9 -12.56 -14.00 21.01
N LEU A 10 -11.40 -13.79 21.64
CA LEU A 10 -10.35 -12.92 21.11
C LEU A 10 -9.73 -13.49 19.83
N GLU A 11 -9.51 -14.80 19.76
CA GLU A 11 -8.97 -15.47 18.57
C GLU A 11 -9.95 -15.39 17.40
N GLU A 12 -11.24 -15.61 17.63
CA GLU A 12 -12.29 -15.41 16.64
C GLU A 12 -12.32 -13.95 16.14
N HIS A 13 -12.23 -12.99 17.06
CA HIS A 13 -12.16 -11.58 16.71
C HIS A 13 -10.92 -11.25 15.89
N ILE A 14 -9.74 -11.78 16.24
CA ILE A 14 -8.51 -11.63 15.45
C ILE A 14 -8.71 -12.15 14.03
N GLN A 15 -9.34 -13.31 13.84
CA GLN A 15 -9.62 -13.83 12.49
C GLN A 15 -10.57 -12.91 11.72
N PHE A 16 -11.62 -12.41 12.36
CA PHE A 16 -12.52 -11.45 11.75
C PHE A 16 -11.80 -10.16 11.30
N VAL A 17 -10.97 -9.57 12.17
CA VAL A 17 -10.20 -8.36 11.86
C VAL A 17 -9.23 -8.62 10.70
N ARG A 18 -8.56 -9.77 10.67
CA ARG A 18 -7.68 -10.17 9.56
C ARG A 18 -8.43 -10.23 8.23
N GLN A 19 -9.65 -10.78 8.22
CA GLN A 19 -10.49 -10.81 7.02
C GLN A 19 -10.87 -9.39 6.56
N LYS A 20 -11.14 -8.47 7.48
CA LYS A 20 -11.41 -7.06 7.15
C LYS A 20 -10.20 -6.38 6.52
N ILE A 21 -9.01 -6.58 7.08
CA ILE A 21 -7.75 -6.05 6.52
C ILE A 21 -7.52 -6.61 5.11
N GLN A 22 -7.70 -7.92 4.90
CA GLN A 22 -7.56 -8.55 3.58
C GLN A 22 -8.57 -8.01 2.56
N GLN A 23 -9.80 -7.72 2.97
CA GLN A 23 -10.79 -7.12 2.09
C GLN A 23 -10.36 -5.70 1.67
N ILE A 24 -9.88 -4.89 2.62
CA ILE A 24 -9.37 -3.55 2.30
C ILE A 24 -8.14 -3.63 1.40
N ALA A 25 -7.23 -4.57 1.63
CA ALA A 25 -6.08 -4.82 0.76
C ALA A 25 -6.51 -5.05 -0.69
N LYS A 26 -7.49 -5.94 -0.93
CA LYS A 26 -8.07 -6.16 -2.27
C LYS A 26 -8.66 -4.88 -2.85
N ASP A 27 -9.35 -4.09 -2.05
CA ASP A 27 -9.96 -2.85 -2.50
C ASP A 27 -8.94 -1.78 -2.89
N VAL A 28 -7.85 -1.64 -2.12
CA VAL A 28 -6.72 -0.76 -2.42
C VAL A 28 -5.97 -1.23 -3.67
N ILE A 29 -5.68 -2.54 -3.78
CA ILE A 29 -5.04 -3.12 -4.97
C ILE A 29 -5.88 -2.85 -6.23
N ALA A 30 -7.21 -2.91 -6.12
CA ALA A 30 -8.09 -2.55 -7.24
C ALA A 30 -8.00 -1.05 -7.60
N VAL A 31 -7.84 -0.15 -6.62
CA VAL A 31 -7.59 1.28 -6.90
C VAL A 31 -6.27 1.47 -7.63
N PHE A 32 -5.19 0.85 -7.14
CA PHE A 32 -3.87 0.95 -7.76
C PHE A 32 -3.83 0.37 -9.17
N ARG A 33 -4.53 -0.74 -9.41
CA ARG A 33 -4.65 -1.33 -10.76
C ARG A 33 -5.16 -0.35 -11.79
N GLU A 34 -6.11 0.49 -11.41
CA GLU A 34 -6.72 1.47 -12.30
C GLU A 34 -5.93 2.79 -12.37
N ASP A 35 -5.28 3.19 -11.28
CA ASP A 35 -4.57 4.47 -11.20
C ASP A 35 -3.12 4.40 -11.71
N PHE A 36 -2.42 3.26 -11.59
CA PHE A 36 -1.02 3.15 -12.01
C PHE A 36 -0.78 3.43 -13.51
N PRO A 37 -1.59 2.91 -14.46
CA PRO A 37 -1.42 3.29 -15.87
C PRO A 37 -1.62 4.79 -16.10
N GLN A 38 -2.60 5.39 -15.42
CA GLN A 38 -2.89 6.82 -15.50
C GLN A 38 -1.78 7.67 -14.88
N PHE A 39 -1.14 7.19 -13.82
CA PHE A 39 0.02 7.84 -13.22
C PHE A 39 1.17 7.93 -14.22
N ILE A 40 1.53 6.81 -14.86
CA ILE A 40 2.61 6.77 -15.86
C ILE A 40 2.35 7.76 -16.99
N GLU A 41 1.13 7.76 -17.54
CA GLU A 41 0.75 8.73 -18.59
C GLU A 41 0.86 10.17 -18.11
N ARG A 42 0.36 10.47 -16.90
CA ARG A 42 0.33 11.82 -16.32
C ARG A 42 1.73 12.36 -16.10
N GLU A 43 2.63 11.58 -15.55
CA GLU A 43 4.01 12.00 -15.26
C GLU A 43 4.79 12.27 -16.56
N VAL A 44 4.71 11.37 -17.55
CA VAL A 44 5.37 11.59 -18.85
C VAL A 44 4.81 12.82 -19.55
N ARG A 45 3.47 12.99 -19.54
CA ARG A 45 2.82 14.15 -20.13
C ARG A 45 3.24 15.44 -19.42
N GLN A 46 3.30 15.44 -18.09
CA GLN A 46 3.72 16.59 -17.31
C GLN A 46 5.14 17.01 -17.70
N ILE A 47 6.07 16.05 -17.79
CA ILE A 47 7.46 16.32 -18.17
C ILE A 47 7.55 16.86 -19.61
N PHE A 48 6.83 16.24 -20.56
CA PHE A 48 6.74 16.73 -21.93
C PHE A 48 6.25 18.18 -22.01
N LEU A 49 5.28 18.57 -21.17
CA LEU A 49 4.74 19.94 -21.17
C LEU A 49 5.65 20.94 -20.44
N SER A 50 6.43 20.49 -19.45
CA SER A 50 7.29 21.35 -18.65
C SER A 50 8.70 21.53 -19.20
N ASP A 51 9.19 20.57 -20.00
CA ASP A 51 10.54 20.59 -20.58
C ASP A 51 10.46 20.78 -22.10
N GLY A 52 10.64 22.04 -22.55
CA GLY A 52 10.54 22.40 -23.95
C GLY A 52 11.63 21.80 -24.83
N ASP A 53 12.82 21.53 -24.29
CA ASP A 53 13.92 20.95 -25.08
C ASP A 53 13.68 19.46 -25.30
N PHE A 54 13.20 18.75 -24.27
CA PHE A 54 12.72 17.38 -24.43
C PHE A 54 11.56 17.31 -25.43
N ALA A 55 10.56 18.20 -25.32
CA ALA A 55 9.43 18.23 -26.24
C ALA A 55 9.86 18.45 -27.71
N ARG A 56 10.78 19.39 -27.96
CA ARG A 56 11.30 19.67 -29.31
C ARG A 56 12.19 18.56 -29.86
N SER A 57 12.79 17.73 -29.00
CA SER A 57 13.63 16.61 -29.42
C SER A 57 12.84 15.43 -30.01
N LEU A 58 11.52 15.41 -29.78
CA LEU A 58 10.60 14.38 -30.24
C LEU A 58 9.87 14.85 -31.49
N ASP A 59 10.15 14.21 -32.62
CA ASP A 59 9.31 14.30 -33.82
C ASP A 59 7.98 13.54 -33.62
N ASP A 60 7.04 13.70 -34.57
CA ASP A 60 5.71 13.10 -34.48
C ASP A 60 5.74 11.56 -34.37
N ASP A 61 6.69 10.92 -35.06
CA ASP A 61 6.85 9.47 -35.04
C ASP A 61 7.36 8.99 -33.68
N LYS A 62 8.35 9.68 -33.09
CA LYS A 62 8.85 9.40 -31.73
C LYS A 62 7.78 9.68 -30.69
N LEU A 63 7.02 10.76 -30.82
CA LEU A 63 5.93 11.07 -29.89
C LEU A 63 4.83 10.00 -29.93
N LYS A 64 4.51 9.49 -31.12
CA LYS A 64 3.60 8.36 -31.27
C LYS A 64 4.15 7.10 -30.60
N GLN A 65 5.42 6.75 -30.86
CA GLN A 65 6.08 5.62 -30.22
C GLN A 65 6.11 5.74 -28.69
N LEU A 66 6.36 6.94 -28.16
CA LEU A 66 6.34 7.21 -26.72
C LEU A 66 4.96 6.90 -26.14
N LYS A 67 3.89 7.39 -26.77
CA LYS A 67 2.51 7.14 -26.32
C LYS A 67 2.14 5.66 -26.35
N ASP A 68 2.56 4.93 -27.38
CA ASP A 68 2.32 3.49 -27.48
C ASP A 68 3.10 2.72 -26.40
N ARG A 69 4.35 3.12 -26.13
CA ARG A 69 5.18 2.55 -25.05
C ARG A 69 4.62 2.83 -23.67
N ILE A 70 4.06 4.02 -23.41
CA ILE A 70 3.40 4.37 -22.13
C ILE A 70 2.30 3.34 -21.80
N LYS A 71 1.46 2.97 -22.78
CA LYS A 71 0.34 2.03 -22.54
C LYS A 71 0.85 0.65 -22.14
N VAL A 72 1.76 0.08 -22.93
CA VAL A 72 2.34 -1.25 -22.69
C VAL A 72 3.14 -1.29 -21.38
N LEU A 73 3.89 -0.22 -21.10
CA LEU A 73 4.64 -0.08 -19.85
C LEU A 73 3.70 0.05 -18.65
N GLY A 74 2.64 0.84 -18.80
CA GLY A 74 1.61 1.05 -17.78
C GLY A 74 1.05 -0.27 -17.25
N GLU A 75 0.64 -1.14 -18.16
CA GLU A 75 0.08 -2.45 -17.84
C GLU A 75 1.11 -3.37 -17.19
N SER A 76 2.30 -3.51 -17.79
CA SER A 76 3.33 -4.46 -17.31
C SER A 76 3.99 -4.03 -15.99
N ALA A 77 4.26 -2.74 -15.81
CA ALA A 77 4.78 -2.19 -14.57
C ALA A 77 3.73 -2.31 -13.44
N ALA A 78 2.47 -1.97 -13.73
CA ALA A 78 1.39 -2.14 -12.76
C ALA A 78 1.26 -3.60 -12.33
N GLN A 79 1.23 -4.54 -13.28
CA GLN A 79 1.15 -5.97 -12.96
C GLN A 79 2.27 -6.44 -12.03
N THR A 80 3.51 -5.98 -12.26
CA THR A 80 4.68 -6.33 -11.45
C THR A 80 4.54 -5.82 -10.02
N VAL A 81 4.18 -4.54 -9.85
CA VAL A 81 3.99 -3.93 -8.53
C VAL A 81 2.81 -4.56 -7.79
N LEU A 82 1.67 -4.75 -8.47
CA LEU A 82 0.47 -5.34 -7.88
C LEU A 82 0.70 -6.77 -7.40
N ALA A 83 1.46 -7.59 -8.13
CA ALA A 83 1.79 -8.95 -7.72
C ALA A 83 2.58 -8.97 -6.39
N LYS A 84 3.47 -8.01 -6.16
CA LYS A 84 4.17 -7.87 -4.88
C LYS A 84 3.23 -7.47 -3.75
N LEU A 85 2.25 -6.62 -4.03
CA LEU A 85 1.24 -6.17 -3.06
C LEU A 85 0.25 -7.27 -2.65
N GLU A 86 0.21 -8.42 -3.35
CA GLU A 86 -0.61 -9.57 -2.95
C GLU A 86 -0.06 -10.30 -1.72
N ASP A 87 1.19 -10.04 -1.28
CA ASP A 87 1.73 -10.59 -0.05
C ASP A 87 0.99 -10.03 1.18
N GLN A 88 0.22 -10.91 1.83
CA GLN A 88 -0.58 -10.57 2.99
C GLN A 88 0.26 -10.09 4.18
N ALA A 89 1.50 -10.56 4.33
CA ALA A 89 2.35 -10.17 5.44
C ALA A 89 2.63 -8.65 5.44
N LEU A 90 2.69 -8.02 4.26
CA LEU A 90 2.85 -6.57 4.12
C LEU A 90 1.71 -5.79 4.78
N TRP A 91 0.49 -6.30 4.63
CA TRP A 91 -0.72 -5.66 5.12
C TRP A 91 -0.87 -5.78 6.64
N PHE A 92 -0.33 -6.84 7.26
CA PHE A 92 -0.35 -6.99 8.71
C PHE A 92 0.84 -6.33 9.42
N ALA A 93 1.89 -5.93 8.69
CA ALA A 93 3.12 -5.37 9.25
C ALA A 93 3.03 -3.86 9.59
N GLY A 94 1.93 -3.18 9.28
CA GLY A 94 1.80 -1.73 9.42
C GLY A 94 1.86 -1.23 10.88
N GLY A 95 2.56 -0.11 11.12
CA GLY A 95 2.45 0.71 12.33
C GLY A 95 1.18 1.56 12.28
N ILE A 96 0.55 1.89 13.43
CA ILE A 96 -0.53 2.88 13.41
C ILE A 96 0.14 4.24 13.18
N PRO A 97 -0.27 5.05 12.18
CA PRO A 97 0.34 6.36 11.95
C PRO A 97 0.00 7.33 13.08
N ASP A 98 0.95 8.18 13.45
CA ASP A 98 0.76 9.22 14.47
C ASP A 98 0.01 10.45 13.91
N ASP A 99 0.22 10.77 12.63
CA ASP A 99 -0.18 12.06 12.05
C ASP A 99 -1.44 11.99 11.15
N ASP A 100 -1.39 11.19 10.08
CA ASP A 100 -2.43 11.18 9.04
C ASP A 100 -2.97 9.76 8.76
N PRO A 101 -4.13 9.38 9.34
CA PRO A 101 -4.76 8.09 9.06
C PRO A 101 -5.36 8.03 7.64
N LYS A 102 -5.32 9.11 6.86
CA LYS A 102 -5.78 9.10 5.44
C LYS A 102 -4.65 8.76 4.47
N ASP A 103 -3.44 8.60 4.96
CA ASP A 103 -2.29 8.26 4.12
C ASP A 103 -1.84 6.82 4.38
N LEU A 104 -1.74 6.04 3.30
CA LEU A 104 -1.24 4.68 3.35
C LEU A 104 0.31 4.64 3.30
N SER A 105 0.95 5.76 2.96
CA SER A 105 2.41 5.88 2.88
C SER A 105 3.10 5.61 4.23
N ALA A 106 2.39 5.77 5.34
CA ALA A 106 2.89 5.42 6.67
C ALA A 106 3.19 3.92 6.83
N ASN A 107 2.61 3.04 6.00
CA ASN A 107 3.11 1.67 5.87
C ASN A 107 4.31 1.68 4.91
N THR A 108 5.49 2.02 5.45
CA THR A 108 6.72 2.21 4.66
C THR A 108 7.12 1.01 3.82
N ARG A 109 6.86 -0.22 4.30
CA ARG A 109 7.14 -1.45 3.55
C ARG A 109 6.24 -1.61 2.33
N LEU A 110 4.94 -1.36 2.52
CA LEU A 110 3.97 -1.35 1.42
C LEU A 110 4.28 -0.22 0.44
N TRP A 111 4.57 0.97 0.96
CA TRP A 111 4.78 2.15 0.12
C TRP A 111 6.07 2.09 -0.67
N ALA A 112 7.13 1.48 -0.13
CA ALA A 112 8.35 1.22 -0.89
C ALA A 112 8.09 0.38 -2.15
N ILE A 113 7.15 -0.59 -2.09
CA ILE A 113 6.72 -1.37 -3.25
C ILE A 113 5.91 -0.52 -4.22
N VAL A 114 4.98 0.30 -3.71
CA VAL A 114 4.17 1.20 -4.55
C VAL A 114 5.07 2.19 -5.31
N ASP A 115 6.07 2.76 -4.66
CA ASP A 115 7.00 3.75 -5.24
C ASP A 115 7.86 3.18 -6.38
N GLU A 116 8.01 1.86 -6.46
CA GLU A 116 8.70 1.22 -7.59
C GLU A 116 8.05 1.55 -8.94
N ILE A 117 6.76 1.91 -8.97
CA ILE A 117 6.05 2.30 -10.20
C ILE A 117 6.67 3.53 -10.88
N GLY A 118 7.39 4.37 -10.15
CA GLY A 118 8.09 5.53 -10.70
C GLY A 118 9.34 5.19 -11.50
N GLN A 119 9.97 4.04 -11.23
CA GLN A 119 11.22 3.65 -11.90
C GLN A 119 11.05 3.37 -13.40
N PRO A 120 10.04 2.61 -13.84
CA PRO A 120 9.73 2.43 -15.26
C PRO A 120 9.53 3.75 -16.02
N VAL A 121 8.91 4.75 -15.38
CA VAL A 121 8.71 6.08 -15.98
C VAL A 121 10.05 6.76 -16.27
N ARG A 122 10.96 6.76 -15.28
CA ARG A 122 12.31 7.32 -15.43
C ARG A 122 13.07 6.65 -16.57
N GLU A 123 13.01 5.33 -16.64
CA GLU A 123 13.68 4.55 -17.68
C GLU A 123 13.11 4.85 -19.07
N LEU A 124 11.78 4.93 -19.20
CA LEU A 124 11.12 5.29 -20.44
C LEU A 124 11.54 6.68 -20.91
N LEU A 125 11.48 7.68 -20.05
CA LEU A 125 11.88 9.05 -20.38
C LEU A 125 13.33 9.12 -20.85
N LYS A 126 14.24 8.42 -20.16
CA LYS A 126 15.65 8.33 -20.53
C LYS A 126 15.85 7.69 -21.91
N GLN A 127 15.10 6.63 -22.23
CA GLN A 127 15.15 5.98 -23.55
C GLN A 127 14.74 6.94 -24.69
N PHE A 128 13.86 7.91 -24.39
CA PHE A 128 13.44 8.94 -25.32
C PHE A 128 14.29 10.22 -25.26
N GLY A 129 15.42 10.20 -24.54
CA GLY A 129 16.39 11.30 -24.53
C GLY A 129 16.17 12.36 -23.45
N TYR A 130 15.24 12.15 -22.51
CA TYR A 130 15.12 13.04 -21.36
C TYR A 130 16.36 12.94 -20.47
N SER A 131 16.99 14.09 -20.19
CA SER A 131 18.22 14.20 -19.38
C SER A 131 18.03 14.93 -18.05
N GLY A 132 16.80 15.38 -17.76
CA GLY A 132 16.49 16.07 -16.52
C GLY A 132 16.41 15.14 -15.30
N SER A 133 16.33 15.75 -14.12
CA SER A 133 16.30 15.06 -12.82
C SER A 133 14.92 15.08 -12.16
N ALA A 134 13.84 14.92 -12.95
CA ALA A 134 12.48 14.94 -12.42
C ALA A 134 12.30 13.91 -11.28
N GLU A 135 11.76 14.38 -10.16
CA GLU A 135 11.37 13.52 -9.05
C GLU A 135 10.04 12.84 -9.40
N ILE A 136 10.13 11.59 -9.82
CA ILE A 136 8.96 10.77 -10.17
C ILE A 136 8.64 9.86 -8.98
N GLY A 137 7.62 10.23 -8.22
CA GLY A 137 7.15 9.47 -7.05
C GLY A 137 5.64 9.32 -7.11
N TYR A 138 5.15 8.13 -6.77
CA TYR A 138 3.71 7.91 -6.73
C TYR A 138 3.13 8.65 -5.52
N LYS A 139 1.98 9.30 -5.72
CA LYS A 139 1.25 9.98 -4.64
C LYS A 139 -0.13 9.36 -4.51
N SER A 140 -0.51 9.07 -3.27
CA SER A 140 -1.83 8.56 -2.94
C SER A 140 -2.94 9.43 -3.57
N PRO A 141 -3.79 8.90 -4.46
CA PRO A 141 -4.83 9.67 -5.12
C PRO A 141 -5.85 10.21 -4.11
N ARG A 142 -6.01 11.54 -4.09
CA ARG A 142 -7.05 12.24 -3.30
C ARG A 142 -8.36 12.41 -4.08
N ARG A 143 -8.68 11.47 -4.96
CA ARG A 143 -9.88 11.44 -5.82
C ARG A 143 -10.48 10.05 -5.84
N PHE A 144 -11.70 9.92 -6.34
CA PHE A 144 -12.30 8.61 -6.59
C PHE A 144 -11.63 7.93 -7.79
N VAL A 145 -11.31 6.65 -7.63
CA VAL A 145 -10.81 5.76 -8.69
C VAL A 145 -11.73 4.55 -8.71
N SER A 146 -12.47 4.38 -9.80
CA SER A 146 -13.45 3.29 -9.98
C SER A 146 -14.44 3.17 -8.81
N GLY A 147 -14.97 4.31 -8.35
CA GLY A 147 -15.95 4.40 -7.26
C GLY A 147 -15.36 4.25 -5.85
N LYS A 148 -14.05 4.06 -5.71
CA LYS A 148 -13.36 3.91 -4.42
C LYS A 148 -12.54 5.16 -4.09
N TYR A 149 -12.51 5.52 -2.80
CA TYR A 149 -11.74 6.65 -2.29
C TYR A 149 -10.61 6.14 -1.38
N LEU A 150 -9.37 6.24 -1.86
CA LEU A 150 -8.21 5.67 -1.17
C LEU A 150 -7.99 6.21 0.25
N PRO A 151 -8.18 7.52 0.53
CA PRO A 151 -8.09 8.04 1.89
C PRO A 151 -9.02 7.34 2.89
N SER A 152 -10.27 7.06 2.52
CA SER A 152 -11.20 6.33 3.39
C SER A 152 -10.84 4.85 3.55
N LEU A 153 -10.23 4.24 2.53
CA LEU A 153 -9.69 2.88 2.65
C LEU A 153 -8.48 2.86 3.61
N ALA A 154 -7.61 3.87 3.55
CA ALA A 154 -6.48 4.02 4.45
C ALA A 154 -6.95 4.20 5.91
N GLU A 155 -7.92 5.07 6.16
CA GLU A 155 -8.49 5.25 7.51
C GLU A 155 -9.05 3.94 8.06
N ALA A 156 -9.85 3.24 7.24
CA ALA A 156 -10.40 1.95 7.62
C ALA A 156 -9.30 0.93 7.90
N TYR A 157 -8.26 0.88 7.06
CA TYR A 157 -7.12 -0.01 7.23
C TYR A 157 -6.43 0.21 8.57
N TRP A 158 -6.09 1.46 8.89
CA TRP A 158 -5.39 1.79 10.13
C TRP A 158 -6.22 1.50 11.37
N ARG A 159 -7.53 1.73 11.32
CA ARG A 159 -8.44 1.33 12.39
C ARG A 159 -8.35 -0.18 12.66
N TRP A 160 -8.46 -1.01 11.62
CA TRP A 160 -8.38 -2.46 11.79
C TRP A 160 -6.99 -2.96 12.21
N ILE A 161 -5.92 -2.28 11.81
CA ILE A 161 -4.57 -2.57 12.31
C ILE A 161 -4.47 -2.28 13.82
N GLY A 162 -5.07 -1.18 14.28
CA GLY A 162 -5.17 -0.88 15.71
C GLY A 162 -5.93 -1.96 16.47
N GLU A 163 -7.11 -2.33 15.99
CA GLU A 163 -7.93 -3.38 16.59
C GLU A 163 -7.21 -4.73 16.63
N LEU A 164 -6.49 -5.10 15.56
CA LEU A 164 -5.72 -6.33 15.50
C LEU A 164 -4.65 -6.37 16.59
N LYS A 165 -3.87 -5.29 16.73
CA LYS A 165 -2.80 -5.20 17.72
C LYS A 165 -3.33 -5.20 19.14
N GLU A 166 -4.43 -4.51 19.39
CA GLU A 166 -5.09 -4.50 20.70
C GLU A 166 -5.55 -5.92 21.08
N ALA A 167 -6.23 -6.62 20.16
CA ALA A 167 -6.71 -7.97 20.41
C ALA A 167 -5.55 -8.96 20.65
N GLN A 168 -4.48 -8.87 19.86
CA GLN A 168 -3.26 -9.69 20.05
C GLN A 168 -2.61 -9.42 21.40
N SER A 169 -2.45 -8.15 21.79
CA SER A 169 -1.87 -7.78 23.07
C SER A 169 -2.70 -8.31 24.26
N ARG A 170 -4.03 -8.37 24.14
CA ARG A 170 -4.89 -8.96 25.17
C ARG A 170 -4.69 -10.47 25.29
N VAL A 171 -4.62 -11.19 24.17
CA VAL A 171 -4.32 -12.64 24.17
C VAL A 171 -2.98 -12.91 24.85
N ASP A 172 -1.94 -12.14 24.49
CA ASP A 172 -0.61 -12.31 25.06
C ASP A 172 -0.60 -12.05 26.58
N THR A 173 -1.37 -11.05 27.04
CA THR A 173 -1.52 -10.73 28.47
C THR A 173 -2.17 -11.89 29.23
N ILE A 174 -3.32 -12.39 28.75
CA ILE A 174 -4.04 -13.49 29.43
C ILE A 174 -3.16 -14.74 29.49
N ARG A 175 -2.46 -15.08 28.39
CA ARG A 175 -1.56 -16.23 28.36
C ARG A 175 -0.40 -16.10 29.35
N ALA A 176 0.19 -14.91 29.46
CA ALA A 176 1.26 -14.66 30.42
C ALA A 176 0.78 -14.75 31.88
N GLU A 177 -0.45 -14.30 32.16
CA GLU A 177 -1.08 -14.45 33.48
C GLU A 177 -1.34 -15.92 33.83
N ASP A 178 -1.88 -16.70 32.89
CA ASP A 178 -2.14 -18.13 33.08
C ASP A 178 -0.84 -18.93 33.29
N GLU A 179 0.21 -18.63 32.52
CA GLU A 179 1.54 -19.22 32.72
C GLU A 179 2.11 -18.87 34.09
N SER A 180 2.01 -17.61 34.50
CA SER A 180 2.47 -17.15 35.82
C SER A 180 1.74 -17.84 36.96
N LYS A 181 0.41 -18.01 36.87
CA LYS A 181 -0.40 -18.76 37.85
C LYS A 181 0.03 -20.23 37.91
N ALA A 182 0.19 -20.89 36.77
CA ALA A 182 0.62 -22.28 36.71
C ALA A 182 2.02 -22.49 37.32
N LEU A 183 2.95 -21.57 37.09
CA LEU A 183 4.29 -21.59 37.70
C LEU A 183 4.22 -21.39 39.22
N LEU A 184 3.35 -20.50 39.71
CA LEU A 184 3.16 -20.26 41.15
C LEU A 184 2.54 -21.48 41.86
N GLU A 185 1.53 -22.10 41.26
CA GLU A 185 0.93 -23.35 41.78
C GLU A 185 1.96 -24.48 41.84
N ARG A 186 2.77 -24.61 40.79
CA ARG A 186 3.89 -25.55 40.77
C ARG A 186 4.90 -25.24 41.87
N TRP A 187 5.26 -23.98 42.08
CA TRP A 187 6.20 -23.58 43.16
C TRP A 187 5.66 -23.93 44.55
N ASN A 188 4.39 -23.65 44.82
CA ASN A 188 3.76 -23.88 46.13
C ASN A 188 3.50 -25.36 46.46
N SER A 189 3.65 -26.27 45.50
CA SER A 189 3.45 -27.71 45.69
C SER A 189 4.72 -28.48 46.05
N PHE A 190 5.87 -27.80 46.11
CA PHE A 190 7.15 -28.32 46.63
C PHE A 190 7.48 -27.71 47.99
#